data_AF-A0A5J5BRC6-F1
#
_entry.id   AF-A0A5J5BRC6-F1
#
_cell.length_a   1.000
_cell.length_b   1.000
_cell.length_c   1.000
_cell.angle_alpha   90.00
_cell.angle_beta   90.00
_cell.angle_gamma   90.00
#
_symmetry.space_group_name_H-M   'P 1'
#
loop_
_entity.id
_entity.type
_entity.pdbx_description
1 polymer ?
#
loop_
_entity_poly.entity_id
_entity_poly.type
_entity_poly.pdbx_seq_one_letter_code
_entity_poly.pdbx_strand_id
1 'polypeptide(L)'
;MAYHHTLLQTLFLVIIATGVKLSECSNITIVNYCKETIWPAIIPNDNFTGFALKRGQSAIFNAPANWSGRIWARTGCNFEQRQRQLPNRQLR
;
A
#
# COMPACT_ATOMS: atom_id res chain seq x y z
N MET A 1 7.34 -13.78 46.44
CA MET A 1 6.14 -13.41 45.65
C MET A 1 6.03 -11.91 45.37
N ALA A 2 6.38 -11.02 46.31
CA ALA A 2 6.33 -9.56 46.10
C ALA A 2 7.38 -9.02 45.09
N TYR A 3 8.63 -9.50 45.14
CA TYR A 3 9.72 -9.04 44.27
C TYR A 3 9.48 -9.32 42.78
N HIS A 4 8.89 -10.47 42.48
CA HIS A 4 8.53 -10.85 41.11
C HIS A 4 7.40 -9.95 40.57
N HIS A 5 6.46 -9.57 41.43
CA HIS A 5 5.38 -8.65 41.07
C HIS A 5 5.88 -7.23 40.82
N THR A 6 6.79 -6.73 41.65
CA THR A 6 7.40 -5.40 41.45
C THR A 6 8.29 -5.35 40.21
N LEU A 7 9.06 -6.41 39.95
CA LEU A 7 9.88 -6.52 38.74
C LEU A 7 9.02 -6.56 37.46
N LEU A 8 7.89 -7.26 37.50
CA LEU A 8 6.96 -7.33 36.38
C LEU A 8 6.28 -5.98 36.12
N GLN A 9 5.91 -5.27 37.19
CA GLN A 9 5.29 -3.94 37.09
C GLN A 9 6.25 -2.89 36.53
N THR A 10 7.52 -2.87 36.97
CA THR A 10 8.51 -1.93 36.42
C THR A 10 8.82 -2.23 34.96
N LEU A 11 8.93 -3.51 34.58
CA LEU A 11 9.12 -3.90 33.18
C LEU A 11 7.95 -3.43 32.28
N PHE A 12 6.71 -3.57 32.74
CA PHE A 12 5.53 -3.13 32.01
C PHE A 12 5.51 -1.60 31.81
N LEU A 13 5.84 -0.84 32.86
CA LEU A 13 5.92 0.63 32.78
C LEU A 13 7.02 1.11 31.81
N VAL A 14 8.16 0.43 31.77
CA VAL A 14 9.25 0.73 30.82
C VAL A 14 8.83 0.45 29.37
N ILE A 15 8.09 -0.63 29.11
CA ILE A 15 7.58 -0.95 27.77
C ILE A 15 6.57 0.11 27.29
N ILE A 16 5.71 0.61 28.17
CA ILE A 16 4.78 1.69 27.81
C ILE A 16 5.53 3.01 27.57
N ALA A 17 6.49 3.35 28.43
CA ALA A 17 7.25 4.61 28.35
C ALA A 17 8.15 4.70 27.11
N THR A 18 8.62 3.55 26.58
CA THR A 18 9.49 3.50 25.39
C THR A 18 8.74 3.73 24.08
N GLY A 19 7.40 3.86 24.09
CA GLY A 19 6.62 4.24 22.91
C GLY A 19 6.71 3.24 21.76
N VAL A 20 6.95 1.95 22.06
CA VAL A 20 7.04 0.89 21.06
C VAL A 20 5.75 0.86 20.25
N LYS A 21 5.84 1.24 18.96
CA LYS A 21 4.72 1.06 18.03
C LYS A 21 4.61 -0.43 17.70
N LEU A 22 3.64 -1.12 18.29
CA LEU A 22 3.48 -2.57 18.11
C LEU A 22 3.12 -2.99 16.66
N SER A 23 2.64 -2.07 15.82
CA SER A 23 2.37 -2.32 14.41
C SER A 23 2.04 -1.01 13.67
N GLU A 24 2.71 -0.75 12.54
CA GLU A 24 2.29 0.26 11.56
C GLU A 24 2.35 -0.31 10.14
N CYS A 25 1.67 -1.44 9.91
CA CYS A 25 1.62 -2.02 8.57
C CYS A 25 0.19 -2.41 8.21
N SER A 26 -0.45 -1.61 7.35
CA SER A 26 -1.74 -1.96 6.75
C SER A 26 -1.50 -2.48 5.35
N ASN A 27 -1.23 -3.78 5.24
CA ASN A 27 -1.07 -4.45 3.95
C ASN A 27 -2.44 -4.64 3.30
N ILE A 28 -2.63 -4.03 2.13
CA ILE A 28 -3.83 -4.20 1.33
C ILE A 28 -3.52 -5.14 0.17
N THR A 29 -4.04 -6.36 0.24
CA THR A 29 -3.91 -7.33 -0.85
C THR A 29 -5.02 -7.12 -1.87
N ILE A 30 -4.63 -6.79 -3.09
CA ILE A 30 -5.53 -6.60 -4.23
C ILE A 30 -5.46 -7.85 -5.09
N VAL A 31 -6.59 -8.53 -5.29
CA VAL A 31 -6.68 -9.77 -6.07
C VAL A 31 -7.63 -9.58 -7.24
N ASN A 32 -7.21 -9.97 -8.45
CA ASN A 32 -8.07 -9.95 -9.62
C ASN A 32 -8.73 -11.32 -9.86
N TYR A 33 -9.99 -11.46 -9.47
CA TYR A 33 -10.81 -12.62 -9.83
C TYR A 33 -11.63 -12.44 -11.12
N CYS A 34 -11.59 -11.26 -11.75
CA CYS A 34 -12.26 -10.98 -13.01
C CYS A 34 -11.62 -11.77 -14.16
N LYS A 35 -12.38 -11.98 -15.25
CA LYS A 35 -11.88 -12.69 -16.45
C LYS A 35 -10.89 -11.85 -17.25
N GLU A 36 -11.00 -10.53 -17.16
CA GLU A 36 -10.18 -9.56 -17.86
C GLU A 36 -9.04 -9.02 -16.99
N THR A 37 -8.05 -8.40 -17.63
CA THR A 37 -7.02 -7.62 -16.92
C THR A 37 -7.67 -6.38 -16.32
N ILE A 38 -7.37 -6.11 -15.05
CA ILE A 38 -7.75 -4.85 -14.39
C ILE A 38 -6.50 -4.00 -14.17
N TRP A 39 -6.70 -2.70 -14.02
CA TRP A 39 -5.63 -1.76 -13.68
C TRP A 39 -5.97 -1.01 -12.40
N PRO A 40 -5.66 -1.58 -11.22
CA PRO A 40 -5.87 -0.91 -9.95
C PRO A 40 -5.21 0.47 -9.97
N ALA A 41 -5.94 1.44 -9.45
CA ALA A 41 -5.50 2.80 -9.25
C ALA A 41 -5.59 3.12 -7.76
N ILE A 42 -4.53 3.72 -7.23
CA ILE A 42 -4.36 3.99 -5.81
C ILE A 42 -3.93 5.45 -5.68
N ILE A 43 -4.68 6.23 -4.89
CA ILE A 43 -4.35 7.62 -4.57
C ILE A 43 -4.23 7.78 -3.05
N PRO A 44 -3.00 7.81 -2.50
CA PRO A 44 -2.66 8.57 -1.30
C PRO A 44 -2.59 10.07 -1.62
N ASN A 45 -3.54 10.88 -1.14
CA ASN A 45 -3.51 12.34 -1.28
C ASN A 45 -3.21 12.84 -2.72
N ASP A 46 -1.97 13.27 -3.00
CA ASP A 46 -1.53 13.87 -4.27
C ASP A 46 -0.71 12.92 -5.17
N ASN A 47 -0.32 11.74 -4.68
CA ASN A 47 0.44 10.76 -5.47
C ASN A 47 -0.51 9.72 -6.06
N PHE A 48 -0.45 9.51 -7.38
CA PHE A 48 -1.21 8.47 -8.07
C PHE A 48 -0.28 7.32 -8.47
N THR A 49 -0.66 6.09 -8.12
CA THR A 49 -0.02 4.89 -8.65
C THR A 49 -1.05 3.93 -9.22
N GLY A 50 -0.61 3.08 -10.14
CA GLY A 50 -1.43 2.01 -10.69
C GLY A 50 -0.60 1.04 -11.49
N PHE A 51 -1.12 -0.17 -11.62
CA PHE A 51 -0.42 -1.28 -12.26
C PHE A 51 -1.41 -2.18 -12.98
N ALA A 52 -0.91 -3.04 -13.88
CA ALA A 52 -1.73 -4.06 -14.51
C ALA A 52 -1.81 -5.30 -13.60
N LEU A 53 -3.00 -5.87 -13.47
CA LEU A 53 -3.23 -7.10 -12.72
C LEU A 53 -4.03 -8.06 -13.60
N LYS A 54 -3.37 -9.09 -14.14
CA LYS A 54 -4.01 -10.12 -14.98
C LYS A 54 -4.94 -10.99 -14.13
N ARG A 55 -5.83 -11.73 -14.79
CA ARG A 55 -6.72 -12.71 -14.13
C ARG A 55 -5.92 -13.63 -13.20
N GLY A 56 -6.42 -13.79 -11.98
CA GLY A 56 -5.84 -14.66 -10.94
C GLY A 56 -4.60 -14.09 -10.26
N GLN A 57 -4.08 -12.92 -10.68
CA GLN A 57 -2.95 -12.30 -10.02
C GLN A 57 -3.37 -11.50 -8.78
N SER A 58 -2.43 -11.37 -7.86
CA SER A 58 -2.54 -10.52 -6.69
C SER A 58 -1.33 -9.59 -6.57
N ALA A 59 -1.55 -8.42 -5.96
CA ALA A 59 -0.50 -7.50 -5.58
C ALA A 59 -0.76 -7.00 -4.16
N ILE A 60 0.31 -6.67 -3.44
CA ILE A 60 0.22 -6.08 -2.11
C ILE A 60 0.56 -4.60 -2.23
N PHE A 61 -0.33 -3.75 -1.73
CA PHE A 61 -0.06 -2.35 -1.50
C PHE A 61 0.26 -2.15 -0.02
N ASN A 62 1.48 -1.70 0.26
CA ASN A 62 1.91 -1.35 1.60
C ASN A 62 1.45 0.08 1.89
N ALA A 63 0.31 0.22 2.58
CA ALA A 63 -0.19 1.54 2.96
C ALA A 63 0.71 2.11 4.08
N PRO A 64 1.24 3.34 3.92
CA PRO A 64 2.05 3.97 4.96
C PRO A 64 1.22 4.24 6.23
N ALA A 65 1.89 4.53 7.34
CA ALA A 65 1.24 4.94 8.58
C ALA A 65 0.31 6.15 8.32
N ASN A 66 -0.88 6.13 8.93
CA ASN A 66 -1.91 7.15 8.76
C ASN A 66 -2.37 7.38 7.30
N TRP A 67 -2.23 6.37 6.43
CA TRP A 67 -2.73 6.46 5.07
C TRP A 67 -4.25 6.69 5.03
N SER A 68 -4.65 7.68 4.23
CA SER A 68 -6.04 7.90 3.83
C SER A 68 -6.04 8.07 2.31
N GLY A 69 -6.92 7.34 1.63
CA GLY A 69 -6.90 7.31 0.17
C GLY A 69 -8.01 6.46 -0.42
N ARG A 70 -7.94 6.29 -1.75
CA ARG A 70 -8.91 5.50 -2.53
C ARG A 70 -8.19 4.47 -3.38
N ILE A 71 -8.83 3.30 -3.50
CA ILE A 71 -8.42 2.22 -4.40
C ILE A 71 -9.63 1.85 -5.26
N TRP A 72 -9.44 1.78 -6.58
CA TRP A 72 -10.47 1.29 -7.50
C TRP A 72 -9.84 0.55 -8.67
N ALA A 73 -10.60 -0.35 -9.29
CA ALA A 73 -10.19 -1.07 -10.48
C ALA A 73 -10.63 -0.31 -11.74
N ARG A 74 -9.75 -0.27 -12.76
CA ARG A 74 -10.08 0.17 -14.12
C ARG A 74 -10.08 -1.03 -15.05
N THR A 75 -10.91 -1.00 -16.09
CA THR A 75 -10.98 -2.02 -17.15
C THR A 75 -10.82 -1.35 -18.52
N GLY A 76 -10.61 -2.15 -19.59
CA GLY A 76 -10.56 -1.63 -20.96
C GLY A 76 -9.43 -0.63 -21.26
N CYS A 77 -8.38 -0.57 -20.45
CA CYS A 77 -7.30 0.40 -20.64
C CYS A 77 -6.38 -0.01 -21.81
N ASN A 78 -6.19 0.89 -22.78
CA ASN A 78 -5.18 0.75 -23.83
C ASN A 78 -4.09 1.83 -23.64
N PHE A 79 -2.84 1.40 -23.46
CA PHE A 79 -1.70 2.30 -23.25
C PHE A 79 -0.82 2.50 -24.50
N GLU A 80 -1.12 1.85 -25.62
CA GLU A 80 -0.34 1.91 -26.86
C GLU A 80 -0.25 3.32 -27.45
N GLN A 81 -1.26 4.17 -27.21
CA GLN A 81 -1.26 5.55 -27.69
C GLN A 81 -0.29 6.47 -26.92
N ARG A 82 0.09 6.11 -25.69
CA ARG A 82 0.99 6.94 -24.87
C ARG A 82 2.45 6.86 -25.36
N GLN A 83 2.84 5.75 -26.00
CA GLN A 83 4.16 5.60 -26.61
C GLN A 83 4.28 6.34 -27.95
N ARG A 84 3.17 6.54 -28.68
CA ARG A 84 3.13 7.29 -29.94
C ARG A 84 3.14 8.81 -29.78
N GLN A 85 2.96 9.33 -28.56
CA GLN A 85 3.00 10.77 -28.27
C GLN A 85 4.40 11.29 -27.86
N LEU A 86 5.38 10.40 -27.64
CA LEU A 86 6.77 10.75 -27.34
C LEU A 86 7.82 10.38 -28.43
N PRO A 87 7.58 10.44 -29.75
CA PRO A 87 8.67 10.30 -30.72
C PRO A 87 9.50 11.59 -30.85
N ASN A 88 8.96 12.76 -30.48
CA ASN A 88 9.54 14.08 -30.81
C ASN A 88 9.66 15.05 -29.62
N ARG A 89 10.22 14.60 -28.49
CA ARG A 89 10.73 15.51 -27.44
C ARG A 89 12.26 15.43 -27.29
N GLN A 90 12.96 15.45 -28.42
CA GLN A 90 14.30 16.02 -28.51
C GLN A 90 14.25 17.19 -29.48
N LEU A 91 14.99 18.26 -29.16
CA LEU A 91 15.09 19.58 -29.83
C LEU A 91 14.16 20.67 -29.27
N ARG A 92 14.32 21.00 -27.99
CA ARG A 92 14.57 22.38 -27.57
C ARG A 92 15.39 22.39 -26.28
#